data_AF-A0A345PGP1-F1
#
_entry.id   AF-A0A345PGP1-F1
#
_cell.length_a   1.000
_cell.length_b   1.000
_cell.length_c   1.000
_cell.angle_alpha   90.00
_cell.angle_beta   90.00
_cell.angle_gamma   90.00
#
_symmetry.space_group_name_H-M   'P 1'
#
loop_
_entity.id
_entity.type
_entity.pdbx_description
1 polymer ?
#
loop_
_entity_poly.entity_id
_entity_poly.type
_entity_poly.pdbx_seq_one_letter_code
_entity_poly.pdbx_strand_id
1 'polypeptide(L)'
;MDKKTKRYIFIISFILFLLASFIPSPFRIIEEKASYYGVPANWLGLHESGGFEFLWIGFIVDVALFYMICLFLFKIFKKLAKTIKNKEADL
;
A
#
# COMPACT_ATOMS: atom_id res chain seq x y z
N MET A 1 20.24 4.51 -0.73
CA MET A 1 19.41 3.54 0.01
C MET A 1 19.87 2.17 -0.42
N ASP A 2 20.28 1.35 0.52
CA ASP A 2 20.81 0.02 0.26
C ASP A 2 19.73 -0.94 -0.25
N LYS A 3 20.17 -2.06 -0.82
CA LYS A 3 19.29 -3.07 -1.42
C LYS A 3 18.39 -3.74 -0.37
N LYS A 4 18.85 -3.90 0.87
CA LYS A 4 18.07 -4.53 1.95
C LYS A 4 16.93 -3.61 2.37
N THR A 5 17.18 -2.32 2.60
CA THR A 5 16.14 -1.33 2.91
C THR A 5 15.11 -1.22 1.79
N LYS A 6 15.53 -1.20 0.51
CA LYS A 6 14.57 -1.23 -0.62
C LYS A 6 13.66 -2.46 -0.57
N ARG A 7 14.22 -3.64 -0.27
CA ARG A 7 13.46 -4.89 -0.13
C ARG A 7 12.50 -4.85 1.05
N TYR A 8 12.93 -4.34 2.21
CA TYR A 8 12.06 -4.19 3.38
C TYR A 8 10.90 -3.23 3.12
N ILE A 9 11.18 -2.07 2.49
CA ILE A 9 10.12 -1.13 2.10
C ILE A 9 9.13 -1.83 1.18
N PHE A 10 9.59 -2.54 0.17
CA PHE A 10 8.70 -3.28 -0.74
C PHE A 10 7.83 -4.31 -0.01
N ILE A 11 8.42 -5.13 0.88
CA ILE A 11 7.66 -6.12 1.66
C ILE A 11 6.61 -5.44 2.54
N ILE A 12 6.98 -4.37 3.24
CA ILE A 12 6.07 -3.60 4.10
C ILE A 12 4.94 -3.00 3.27
N SER A 13 5.27 -2.39 2.12
CA SER A 13 4.28 -1.84 1.19
C SER A 13 3.30 -2.90 0.71
N PHE A 14 3.80 -4.10 0.38
CA PHE A 14 2.96 -5.21 -0.08
C PHE A 14 2.03 -5.72 1.03
N ILE A 15 2.53 -5.85 2.27
CA ILE A 15 1.69 -6.22 3.43
C ILE A 15 0.62 -5.14 3.67
N LEU A 16 1.00 -3.86 3.67
CA LEU A 16 0.05 -2.75 3.86
C LEU A 16 -1.02 -2.74 2.76
N PHE A 17 -0.63 -2.96 1.51
CA PHE A 17 -1.54 -3.10 0.37
C PHE A 17 -2.57 -4.22 0.61
N LEU A 18 -2.11 -5.42 0.99
CA LEU A 18 -3.00 -6.55 1.25
C LEU A 18 -3.98 -6.25 2.39
N LEU A 19 -3.50 -5.71 3.50
CA LEU A 19 -4.34 -5.35 4.64
C LEU A 19 -5.35 -4.26 4.28
N ALA A 20 -4.90 -3.22 3.57
CA ALA A 20 -5.75 -2.11 3.17
C ALA A 20 -6.83 -2.50 2.15
N SER A 21 -6.56 -3.51 1.31
CA SER A 21 -7.52 -4.00 0.31
C SER A 21 -8.83 -4.50 0.93
N PHE A 22 -8.80 -4.98 2.19
CA PHE A 22 -9.97 -5.50 2.88
C PHE A 22 -10.65 -4.50 3.81
N ILE A 23 -10.07 -3.31 4.00
CA ILE A 23 -10.68 -2.24 4.79
C ILE A 23 -11.91 -1.70 4.04
N PRO A 24 -13.06 -1.49 4.72
CA PRO A 24 -14.19 -0.78 4.13
C PRO A 24 -13.74 0.60 3.66
N SER A 25 -13.81 0.84 2.36
CA SER A 25 -13.36 2.09 1.75
C SER A 25 -14.48 2.66 0.88
N PRO A 26 -14.53 4.00 0.69
CA PRO A 26 -15.46 4.61 -0.25
C PRO A 26 -15.19 4.20 -1.72
N PHE A 27 -14.04 3.57 -1.98
CA PHE A 27 -13.64 3.08 -3.30
C PHE A 27 -14.06 1.62 -3.55
N ARG A 28 -14.64 0.94 -2.55
CA ARG A 28 -15.17 -0.42 -2.71
C ARG A 28 -16.37 -0.38 -3.66
N ILE A 29 -16.27 -1.13 -4.75
CA ILE A 29 -17.38 -1.32 -5.69
C ILE A 29 -18.17 -2.56 -5.24
N ILE A 30 -19.45 -2.37 -4.98
CA ILE A 30 -20.39 -3.44 -4.66
C ILE A 30 -21.38 -3.51 -5.81
N GLU A 31 -21.33 -4.59 -6.56
CA GLU A 31 -22.31 -4.95 -7.59
C GLU A 31 -23.23 -6.04 -7.04
N GLU A 32 -24.43 -6.21 -7.63
CA GLU A 32 -25.49 -7.09 -7.12
C GLU A 32 -25.05 -8.53 -6.80
N LYS A 33 -23.94 -9.01 -7.40
CA LYS A 33 -23.41 -10.37 -7.18
C LYS A 33 -21.91 -10.41 -6.96
N ALA A 34 -21.26 -9.26 -6.76
CA ALA A 34 -19.81 -9.18 -6.66
C ALA A 34 -19.36 -8.04 -5.74
N SER A 35 -18.34 -8.29 -4.93
CA SER A 35 -17.65 -7.26 -4.15
C SER A 35 -16.22 -7.13 -4.64
N TYR A 36 -15.82 -5.92 -5.03
CA TYR A 36 -14.47 -5.64 -5.49
C TYR A 36 -13.65 -4.98 -4.38
N TYR A 37 -12.47 -5.54 -4.13
CA TYR A 37 -11.55 -5.20 -3.06
C TYR A 37 -10.26 -4.61 -3.63
N GLY A 38 -9.65 -3.72 -2.85
CA GLY A 38 -8.48 -2.94 -3.24
C GLY A 38 -8.72 -1.46 -3.00
N VAL A 39 -7.63 -0.70 -2.97
CA VAL A 39 -7.68 0.76 -2.81
C VAL A 39 -6.45 1.35 -3.50
N PRO A 40 -6.63 2.29 -4.44
CA PRO A 40 -7.88 2.84 -4.98
C PRO A 40 -8.44 2.08 -6.19
N ALA A 41 -7.67 1.20 -6.83
CA ALA A 41 -7.98 0.72 -8.18
C ALA A 41 -8.79 -0.59 -8.24
N ASN A 42 -9.00 -1.25 -7.10
CA ASN A 42 -9.67 -2.55 -6.95
C ASN A 42 -9.00 -3.65 -7.78
N TRP A 43 -8.40 -4.64 -7.12
CA TRP A 43 -7.66 -5.71 -7.80
C TRP A 43 -8.30 -7.09 -7.69
N LEU A 44 -9.23 -7.27 -6.75
CA LEU A 44 -9.84 -8.57 -6.45
C LEU A 44 -11.36 -8.46 -6.42
N GLY A 45 -12.05 -9.06 -7.37
CA GLY A 45 -13.49 -9.30 -7.32
C GLY A 45 -13.80 -10.63 -6.64
N LEU A 46 -14.72 -10.65 -5.68
CA LEU A 46 -15.28 -11.87 -5.11
C LEU A 46 -16.75 -11.97 -5.48
N HIS A 47 -17.13 -13.04 -6.17
CA HIS A 47 -18.50 -13.29 -6.61
C HIS A 47 -19.25 -14.14 -5.59
N GLU A 48 -20.54 -13.89 -5.41
CA GLU A 48 -21.40 -14.67 -4.52
C GLU A 48 -21.49 -16.15 -4.90
N SER A 49 -21.27 -16.47 -6.19
CA SER A 49 -21.21 -17.85 -6.70
C SER A 49 -19.94 -18.61 -6.30
N GLY A 50 -19.04 -18.00 -5.52
CA GLY A 50 -17.79 -18.62 -5.04
C GLY A 50 -16.59 -18.43 -5.97
N GLY A 51 -16.74 -17.67 -7.05
CA GLY A 51 -15.66 -17.31 -7.98
C GLY A 51 -14.86 -16.09 -7.52
N PHE A 52 -13.66 -15.92 -8.06
CA PHE A 52 -12.88 -14.68 -7.94
C PHE A 52 -12.47 -14.15 -9.31
N GLU A 53 -12.36 -12.83 -9.42
CA GLU A 53 -11.86 -12.11 -10.58
C GLU A 53 -10.58 -11.36 -10.18
N PHE A 54 -9.50 -11.56 -10.94
CA PHE A 54 -8.24 -10.88 -10.68
C PHE A 54 -8.02 -9.76 -11.71
N LEU A 55 -8.10 -8.52 -11.25
CA LEU A 55 -7.90 -7.33 -12.07
C LEU A 55 -6.42 -6.93 -12.02
N TRP A 56 -5.66 -7.43 -13.00
CA TRP A 56 -4.20 -7.21 -13.09
C TRP A 56 -3.79 -5.75 -13.07
N ILE A 57 -4.56 -4.89 -13.74
CA ILE A 57 -4.26 -3.46 -13.81
C ILE A 57 -4.46 -2.83 -12.43
N GLY A 58 -5.57 -3.14 -11.76
CA GLY A 58 -5.83 -2.68 -10.39
C GLY A 58 -4.73 -3.15 -9.42
N PHE A 59 -4.30 -4.40 -9.55
CA PHE A 59 -3.23 -4.97 -8.73
C PHE A 59 -1.92 -4.19 -8.88
N ILE A 60 -1.49 -3.94 -10.12
CA ILE A 60 -0.23 -3.23 -10.40
C ILE A 60 -0.30 -1.80 -9.87
N VAL A 61 -1.44 -1.12 -10.08
CA VAL A 61 -1.64 0.27 -9.62
C VAL A 61 -1.60 0.34 -8.10
N ASP A 62 -2.34 -0.52 -7.39
CA ASP A 62 -2.39 -0.51 -5.94
C ASP A 62 -1.01 -0.83 -5.33
N VAL A 63 -0.32 -1.87 -5.82
CA VAL A 63 1.03 -2.21 -5.34
C VAL A 63 2.02 -1.07 -5.59
N ALA A 64 2.00 -0.46 -6.78
CA ALA A 64 2.87 0.67 -7.10
C ALA A 64 2.59 1.88 -6.21
N LEU A 65 1.31 2.19 -5.96
CA LEU A 65 0.91 3.31 -5.13
C LEU A 65 1.38 3.13 -3.68
N PHE A 66 1.11 1.98 -3.07
CA PHE A 66 1.56 1.69 -1.70
C PHE A 66 3.08 1.75 -1.59
N TYR A 67 3.80 1.25 -2.59
CA TYR A 67 5.26 1.34 -2.64
C TYR A 67 5.74 2.80 -2.68
N MET A 68 5.14 3.63 -3.53
CA MET A 68 5.48 5.06 -3.62
C MET A 68 5.19 5.81 -2.31
N ILE A 69 4.05 5.54 -1.67
CA ILE A 69 3.70 6.15 -0.37
C ILE A 69 4.72 5.77 0.69
N CYS A 70 5.07 4.50 0.84
CA CYS A 70 6.07 4.07 1.81
C CYS A 70 7.46 4.67 1.53
N LEU A 71 7.86 4.76 0.25
CA LEU A 71 9.10 5.43 -0.13
C LEU A 71 9.10 6.91 0.27
N PHE A 72 7.99 7.61 0.06
CA PHE A 72 7.83 9.01 0.42
C PHE A 72 7.88 9.20 1.94
N LEU A 73 7.11 8.41 2.69
CA LEU A 73 7.13 8.42 4.15
C LEU A 73 8.54 8.13 4.69
N PHE A 74 9.23 7.13 4.16
CA PHE A 74 10.59 6.81 4.56
C PHE A 74 11.55 7.99 4.38
N LYS A 75 11.43 8.73 3.26
CA LYS A 75 12.24 9.94 3.02
C LYS A 75 11.93 11.03 4.06
N ILE A 76 10.65 11.24 4.39
CA ILE A 76 10.24 12.22 5.41
C ILE A 76 10.80 11.83 6.77
N PHE A 77 10.55 10.59 7.22
CA PHE A 77 11.03 10.12 8.54
C PHE A 77 12.55 10.19 8.64
N LYS A 78 13.29 9.85 7.58
CA LYS A 78 14.74 9.97 7.57
C LYS A 78 15.20 11.43 7.71
N LYS A 79 14.52 12.37 7.06
CA LYS A 79 14.82 13.80 7.18
C LYS A 79 14.55 14.30 8.60
N LEU A 80 13.39 13.95 9.16
CA LEU A 80 13.00 14.31 10.53
C LEU A 80 13.98 13.75 11.58
N ALA A 81 14.31 12.46 11.48
CA ALA A 81 15.27 11.83 12.39
C ALA A 81 16.65 12.50 12.35
N LYS A 82 17.10 12.94 11.16
CA LYS A 82 18.36 13.70 11.03
C LYS A 82 18.26 15.07 11.71
N THR A 83 17.15 15.78 11.53
CA THR A 83 16.94 17.09 12.17
C THR A 83 16.94 16.97 13.70
N ILE A 84 16.26 15.95 14.24
CA ILE A 84 16.20 15.71 15.70
C ILE A 84 17.61 15.41 16.23
N LYS A 85 18.35 14.49 15.60
CA LYS A 85 19.71 14.12 16.03
C LYS A 85 20.67 15.31 16.01
N ASN A 86 20.59 16.18 15.00
CA ASN A 86 21.42 17.37 14.94
C ASN A 86 21.13 18.32 16.10
N LYS A 87 19.85 18.49 16.46
CA LYS A 87 19.42 19.36 17.56
C LYS A 87 19.89 18.86 18.93
N GLU A 88 20.00 17.54 19.12
CA GLU A 88 20.55 16.93 20.34
C GLU A 88 22.08 17.06 20.45
N ALA A 89 22.80 17.21 19.33
CA ALA A 89 24.25 17.36 19.32
C ALA A 89 24.74 18.80 19.56
N ASP A 90 23.84 19.78 19.43
CA ASP A 90 24.11 21.21 19.64
C ASP A 90 23.77 21.66 21.09
N LEU A 91 23.33 20.73 21.96
CA LEU A 91 23.05 20.92 23.39
C LEU A 91 24.17 20.31 24.24
#